data_AF-A0A963MCL6-F1
#
_entry.id   AF-A0A963MCL6-F1
#
_cell.length_a   1.000
_cell.length_b   1.000
_cell.length_c   1.000
_cell.angle_alpha   90.00
_cell.angle_beta   90.00
_cell.angle_gamma   90.00
#
_symmetry.space_group_name_H-M   'P 1'
#
loop_
_entity.id
_entity.type
_entity.pdbx_description
1 polymer ?
#
loop_
_entity_poly.entity_id
_entity_poly.type
_entity_poly.pdbx_seq_one_letter_code
_entity_poly.pdbx_strand_id
1 'polypeptide(L)'
;CRRDATLGDARTPEGYRAHFRLLRDGLRQWMAGTVSPEGMPEYTDFVHGVSSVLEHVRTHHQDQKVLIVSSGGPISTAIGHVLGLSPDATIDLNMRIRNSAVSEFQFNLKRHHLLTYNTLPHLDSADFSGWETYA
;
A
#
# COMPACT_ATOMS: atom_id res chain seq x y z
N CYS A 1 14.92 -3.48 29.87
CA CYS A 1 15.42 -2.11 29.63
C CYS A 1 15.30 -1.84 28.12
N ARG A 2 14.14 -1.35 27.64
CA ARG A 2 13.99 -0.98 26.22
C ARG A 2 14.79 0.31 26.03
N ARG A 3 15.88 0.26 25.28
CA ARG A 3 16.55 1.47 24.81
C ARG A 3 15.59 2.11 23.82
N ASP A 4 15.04 3.23 24.22
CA ASP A 4 14.36 4.16 23.34
C ASP A 4 15.43 4.62 22.34
N ALA A 5 15.47 3.96 21.18
CA ALA A 5 16.29 4.42 20.08
C ALA A 5 15.62 5.70 19.61
N THR A 6 16.13 6.84 20.08
CA THR A 6 15.74 8.16 19.59
C THR A 6 15.84 8.10 18.07
N LEU A 7 14.67 8.05 17.41
CA LEU A 7 14.57 8.22 15.98
C LEU A 7 15.25 9.56 15.69
N GLY A 8 16.43 9.51 15.07
CA GLY A 8 17.14 10.72 14.65
C GLY A 8 16.27 11.57 13.74
N ASP A 9 16.68 12.81 13.46
CA ASP A 9 15.90 13.71 12.60
C ASP A 9 15.60 13.05 11.25
N ALA A 10 14.31 12.78 10.98
CA ALA A 10 13.83 12.12 9.77
C ALA A 10 14.11 12.92 8.48
N ARG A 11 14.51 14.20 8.61
CA ARG A 11 14.93 15.06 7.50
C ARG A 11 16.39 14.84 7.09
N THR A 12 17.16 14.08 7.86
CA THR A 12 18.53 13.68 7.49
C THR A 12 18.53 12.36 6.70
N PRO A 13 19.48 12.11 5.79
CA PRO A 13 19.57 10.84 5.07
C PRO A 13 19.67 9.62 6.01
N GLU A 14 20.42 9.75 7.10
CA GLU A 14 20.60 8.69 8.09
C GLU A 14 19.32 8.44 8.91
N GLY A 15 18.66 9.51 9.36
CA GLY A 15 17.40 9.44 10.08
C GLY A 15 16.27 8.89 9.21
N TYR A 16 16.19 9.29 7.94
CA TYR A 16 15.27 8.73 6.95
C TYR A 16 15.47 7.22 6.80
N ARG A 17 16.71 6.77 6.56
CA ARG A 17 17.03 5.34 6.45
C ARG A 17 16.69 4.56 7.72
N ALA A 18 16.96 5.13 8.90
CA ALA A 18 16.64 4.51 10.18
C ALA A 18 15.12 4.40 10.38
N HIS A 19 14.37 5.47 10.08
CA HIS A 19 12.92 5.52 10.15
C HIS A 19 12.27 4.43 9.28
N PHE A 20 12.62 4.37 7.99
CA PHE A 20 12.04 3.39 7.07
C PHE A 20 12.45 1.95 7.38
N ARG A 21 13.64 1.74 7.95
CA ARG A 21 14.05 0.41 8.46
C ARG A 21 13.16 -0.05 9.60
N LEU A 22 12.90 0.82 10.58
CA LEU A 22 12.04 0.52 11.72
C LEU A 22 10.58 0.37 11.29
N LEU A 23 10.09 1.20 10.36
CA LEU A 23 8.76 1.06 9.78
C LEU A 23 8.59 -0.30 9.09
N ARG A 24 9.54 -0.70 8.24
CA ARG A 24 9.52 -2.02 7.58
C ARG A 24 9.50 -3.16 8.59
N ASP A 25 10.32 -3.08 9.64
CA ASP A 25 10.36 -4.09 10.69
C ASP A 25 9.03 -4.16 11.49
N GLY A 26 8.47 -3.01 11.86
CA GLY A 26 7.17 -2.93 12.52
C GLY A 26 6.04 -3.52 11.67
N LEU A 27 6.00 -3.20 10.37
CA LEU A 27 5.01 -3.78 9.44
C LEU A 27 5.17 -5.29 9.33
N ARG A 28 6.39 -5.81 9.23
CA ARG A 28 6.64 -7.26 9.20
C ARG A 28 6.11 -7.95 10.45
N GLN A 29 6.44 -7.43 11.63
CA GLN A 29 5.98 -8.00 12.88
C GLN A 29 4.46 -7.94 13.02
N TRP A 30 3.83 -6.83 12.60
CA TRP A 30 2.38 -6.69 12.62
C TRP A 30 1.71 -7.67 11.65
N MET A 31 2.21 -7.78 10.42
CA MET A 31 1.69 -8.72 9.42
C MET A 31 1.90 -10.19 9.80
N ALA A 32 2.90 -10.47 10.64
CA ALA A 32 3.12 -11.78 11.24
C ALA A 32 2.29 -12.04 12.51
N GLY A 33 1.44 -11.09 12.95
CA GLY A 33 0.68 -11.19 14.20
C GLY A 33 1.55 -11.21 15.47
N THR A 34 2.81 -10.77 15.36
CA THR A 34 3.75 -10.72 16.50
C THR A 34 3.52 -9.49 17.37
N VAL A 35 3.02 -8.41 16.78
CA VAL A 35 2.68 -7.17 17.49
C VAL A 35 1.30 -6.67 17.07
N SER A 36 0.58 -6.07 18.01
CA SER A 36 -0.71 -5.41 17.79
C SER A 36 -0.54 -3.92 18.10
N PRO A 37 -0.22 -3.07 17.10
CA PRO A 37 -0.07 -1.64 17.32
C PRO A 37 -1.36 -1.02 17.87
N GLU A 38 -1.22 -0.09 18.81
CA GLU A 38 -2.37 0.59 19.42
C GLU A 38 -3.20 1.31 18.34
N GLY A 39 -4.52 1.07 18.34
CA GLY A 39 -5.45 1.67 17.39
C GLY A 39 -5.42 1.05 15.99
N MET A 40 -4.60 0.03 15.73
CA MET A 40 -4.63 -0.72 14.47
C MET A 40 -5.38 -2.05 14.64
N PRO A 41 -6.15 -2.49 13.62
CA PRO A 41 -6.69 -3.83 13.61
C PRO A 41 -5.58 -4.88 13.49
N GLU A 42 -5.91 -6.13 13.80
CA GLU A 42 -5.07 -7.26 13.44
C GLU A 42 -4.88 -7.31 11.91
N TYR A 43 -3.72 -7.77 11.44
CA TYR A 43 -3.44 -7.74 10.00
C TYR A 43 -4.46 -8.55 9.20
N THR A 44 -4.98 -9.64 9.74
CA THR A 44 -6.03 -10.45 9.11
C THR A 44 -7.32 -9.66 8.89
N ASP A 45 -7.71 -8.83 9.86
CA ASP A 45 -8.90 -7.98 9.77
C ASP A 45 -8.68 -6.83 8.79
N PHE A 46 -7.46 -6.29 8.75
CA PHE A 46 -7.07 -5.30 7.74
C PHE A 46 -7.18 -5.85 6.32
N VAL A 47 -6.62 -7.04 6.07
CA VAL A 47 -6.74 -7.73 4.77
C VAL A 47 -8.20 -8.00 4.44
N HIS A 48 -8.99 -8.47 5.41
CA HIS A 48 -10.41 -8.75 5.21
C HIS A 48 -11.19 -7.50 4.81
N GLY A 49 -10.91 -6.35 5.44
CA GLY A 49 -11.54 -5.07 5.07
C GLY A 49 -11.21 -4.67 3.63
N VAL A 50 -9.95 -4.78 3.22
CA VAL A 50 -9.51 -4.48 1.85
C VAL A 50 -10.15 -5.45 0.83
N SER A 51 -10.11 -6.75 1.08
CA SER A 51 -10.70 -7.75 0.18
C SER A 51 -12.21 -7.61 0.08
N SER A 52 -12.88 -7.17 1.15
CA SER A 52 -14.33 -6.92 1.14
C SER A 52 -14.72 -5.75 0.23
N VAL A 53 -13.87 -4.73 0.09
CA VAL A 53 -14.10 -3.66 -0.89
C VAL A 53 -14.00 -4.19 -2.32
N LEU A 54 -12.98 -5.00 -2.60
CA LEU A 54 -12.85 -5.65 -3.91
C LEU A 54 -14.05 -6.56 -4.19
N GLU A 55 -14.48 -7.34 -3.20
CA GLU A 55 -15.68 -8.17 -3.26
C GLU A 55 -16.92 -7.35 -3.64
N HIS A 56 -17.13 -6.22 -2.94
CA HIS A 56 -18.23 -5.32 -3.18
C HIS A 56 -18.23 -4.80 -4.62
N VAL A 57 -17.06 -4.39 -5.14
CA VAL A 57 -16.90 -3.94 -6.53
C VAL A 57 -17.31 -5.03 -7.52
N ARG A 58 -16.78 -6.25 -7.40
CA ARG A 58 -17.11 -7.32 -8.38
C ARG A 58 -18.58 -7.73 -8.35
N THR A 59 -19.24 -7.62 -7.20
CA THR A 59 -20.63 -8.09 -7.02
C THR A 59 -21.67 -7.04 -7.39
N HIS A 60 -21.39 -5.75 -7.15
CA HIS A 60 -22.39 -4.68 -7.29
C HIS A 60 -22.14 -3.72 -8.47
N HIS A 61 -20.92 -3.69 -9.02
CA HIS A 61 -20.52 -2.69 -10.02
C HIS A 61 -20.08 -3.31 -11.34
N GLN A 62 -20.71 -4.42 -11.76
CA GLN A 62 -20.46 -5.00 -13.07
C GLN A 62 -20.68 -3.98 -14.19
N ASP A 63 -19.82 -4.03 -15.21
CA ASP A 63 -19.81 -3.14 -16.37
C ASP A 63 -19.63 -1.63 -16.05
N GLN A 64 -19.22 -1.30 -14.82
CA GLN A 64 -18.94 0.08 -14.40
C GLN A 64 -17.44 0.32 -14.21
N LYS A 65 -17.05 1.59 -14.31
CA LYS A 65 -15.73 2.06 -13.88
C LYS A 65 -15.84 2.56 -12.44
N VAL A 66 -15.09 1.95 -11.53
CA VAL A 66 -15.06 2.32 -10.11
C VAL A 66 -13.75 3.00 -9.78
N LEU A 67 -13.80 4.19 -9.19
CA LEU A 67 -12.63 4.87 -8.63
C LEU A 67 -12.58 4.65 -7.12
N ILE A 68 -11.46 4.12 -6.64
CA ILE A 68 -11.17 3.96 -5.21
C ILE A 68 -10.01 4.89 -4.88
N VAL A 69 -10.21 5.81 -3.93
CA VAL A 69 -9.16 6.70 -3.42
C VAL A 69 -8.70 6.16 -2.07
N SER A 70 -7.41 5.84 -1.95
CA SER A 70 -6.85 5.22 -0.76
C SER A 70 -5.37 5.56 -0.59
N SER A 71 -4.74 5.00 0.43
CA SER A 71 -3.31 5.16 0.73
C SER A 71 -2.50 3.91 0.36
N GLY A 72 -1.17 4.01 0.41
CA GLY A 72 -0.29 2.93 -0.02
C GLY A 72 -0.47 1.60 0.73
N GLY A 73 -0.96 1.64 1.99
CA GLY A 73 -1.22 0.44 2.79
C GLY A 73 -2.31 -0.42 2.16
N PRO A 74 -3.56 0.04 2.14
CA PRO A 74 -4.66 -0.66 1.49
C PRO A 74 -4.41 -0.99 0.01
N ILE A 75 -3.80 -0.08 -0.76
CA ILE A 75 -3.49 -0.33 -2.19
C ILE A 75 -2.55 -1.52 -2.35
N SER A 76 -1.45 -1.55 -1.58
CA SER A 76 -0.49 -2.66 -1.67
C SER A 76 -1.09 -3.96 -1.17
N THR A 77 -1.90 -3.92 -0.11
CA THR A 77 -2.63 -5.09 0.39
C THR A 77 -3.63 -5.62 -0.64
N ALA A 78 -4.33 -4.76 -1.37
CA ALA A 78 -5.24 -5.17 -2.43
C ALA A 78 -4.48 -5.91 -3.55
N ILE A 79 -3.35 -5.35 -3.98
CA ILE A 79 -2.48 -5.97 -4.99
C ILE A 79 -1.92 -7.30 -4.48
N GLY A 80 -1.40 -7.30 -3.25
CA GLY A 80 -0.88 -8.50 -2.60
C GLY A 80 -1.91 -9.61 -2.49
N HIS A 81 -3.14 -9.26 -2.12
CA HIS A 81 -4.27 -10.19 -2.08
C HIS A 81 -4.59 -10.77 -3.46
N VAL A 82 -4.69 -9.93 -4.49
CA VAL A 82 -5.04 -10.36 -5.86
C VAL A 82 -3.95 -11.23 -6.50
N LEU A 83 -2.68 -10.95 -6.21
CA LEU A 83 -1.52 -11.66 -6.77
C LEU A 83 -1.01 -12.81 -5.89
N GLY A 84 -1.53 -12.98 -4.67
CA GLY A 84 -1.06 -13.99 -3.72
C GLY A 84 0.36 -13.73 -3.21
N LEU A 85 0.72 -12.48 -2.98
CA LEU A 85 2.07 -12.08 -2.56
C LEU A 85 2.32 -12.40 -1.09
N SER A 86 3.60 -12.59 -0.77
CA SER A 86 4.05 -12.66 0.63
C SER A 86 3.89 -11.30 1.33
N PRO A 87 3.85 -11.27 2.67
CA PRO A 87 3.88 -10.03 3.43
C PRO A 87 5.06 -9.12 3.05
N ASP A 88 6.25 -9.70 2.90
CA ASP A 88 7.46 -8.96 2.53
C ASP A 88 7.35 -8.28 1.16
N ALA A 89 6.87 -9.00 0.15
CA ALA A 89 6.65 -8.42 -1.17
C ALA A 89 5.57 -7.32 -1.14
N THR A 90 4.54 -7.50 -0.32
CA THR A 90 3.48 -6.49 -0.13
C THR A 90 4.02 -5.22 0.54
N ILE A 91 4.92 -5.34 1.52
CA ILE A 91 5.61 -4.21 2.14
C ILE A 91 6.52 -3.51 1.12
N ASP A 92 7.25 -4.27 0.30
CA ASP A 92 8.12 -3.68 -0.72
C ASP A 92 7.31 -2.86 -1.75
N LEU A 93 6.10 -3.29 -2.12
CA LEU A 93 5.18 -2.49 -2.93
C LEU A 93 4.75 -1.20 -2.19
N ASN A 94 4.36 -1.31 -0.92
CA ASN A 94 3.93 -0.16 -0.12
C ASN A 94 5.00 0.94 -0.06
N MET A 95 6.25 0.55 0.13
CA MET A 95 7.38 1.47 0.24
C MET A 95 7.75 2.16 -1.08
N ARG A 96 7.19 1.70 -2.21
CA ARG A 96 7.48 2.24 -3.56
C ARG A 96 6.32 3.00 -4.16
N ILE A 97 5.15 3.04 -3.50
CA ILE A 97 3.99 3.78 -4.02
C ILE A 97 4.32 5.28 -4.09
N ARG A 98 4.06 5.86 -5.25
CA ARG A 98 4.20 7.28 -5.53
C ARG A 98 2.94 8.03 -5.10
N ASN A 99 3.12 9.30 -4.72
CA ASN A 99 1.98 10.17 -4.44
C ASN A 99 1.11 10.30 -5.69
N SER A 100 -0.21 10.31 -5.50
CA SER A 100 -1.25 10.32 -6.54
C SER A 100 -1.19 9.20 -7.58
N ALA A 101 -0.41 8.14 -7.35
CA ALA A 101 -0.31 7.04 -8.30
C ALA A 101 -1.63 6.31 -8.55
N VAL A 102 -1.83 5.88 -9.79
CA VAL A 102 -2.96 5.09 -10.24
C VAL A 102 -2.53 3.65 -10.44
N SER A 103 -3.30 2.73 -9.88
CA SER A 103 -3.20 1.28 -10.13
C SER A 103 -4.55 0.78 -10.63
N GLU A 104 -4.55 0.00 -11.70
CA GLU A 104 -5.76 -0.42 -12.38
C GLU A 104 -5.99 -1.92 -12.21
N PHE A 105 -7.23 -2.28 -11.91
CA PHE A 105 -7.70 -3.66 -11.95
C PHE A 105 -8.77 -3.80 -13.03
N GLN A 106 -8.67 -4.87 -13.82
CA GLN A 106 -9.83 -5.42 -14.51
C GLN A 106 -10.52 -6.44 -13.60
N PHE A 107 -11.84 -6.46 -13.59
CA PHE A 107 -12.58 -7.42 -12.76
C PHE A 107 -13.76 -8.03 -13.50
N ASN A 108 -14.14 -9.21 -13.05
CA ASN A 108 -15.40 -9.86 -13.39
C ASN A 108 -15.97 -10.49 -12.11
N LEU A 109 -17.12 -11.15 -12.22
CA LEU A 109 -17.79 -11.82 -11.10
C LEU A 109 -16.90 -12.79 -10.32
N LYS A 110 -15.84 -13.35 -10.90
CA LYS A 110 -15.00 -14.36 -10.25
C LYS A 110 -13.77 -13.77 -9.57
N ARG A 111 -13.13 -12.74 -10.16
CA ARG A 111 -11.83 -12.24 -9.69
C ARG A 111 -11.48 -10.87 -10.23
N HIS A 112 -10.48 -10.26 -9.59
CA HIS A 112 -9.74 -9.12 -10.09
C HIS A 112 -8.44 -9.60 -10.76
N HIS A 113 -7.96 -8.79 -11.71
CA HIS A 113 -6.71 -8.93 -12.43
C HIS A 113 -6.00 -7.58 -12.41
N LEU A 114 -4.77 -7.52 -11.91
CA LEU A 114 -3.97 -6.31 -11.97
C LEU A 114 -3.59 -6.01 -13.43
N LEU A 115 -3.86 -4.78 -13.87
CA LEU A 115 -3.51 -4.29 -15.20
C LEU A 115 -2.27 -3.38 -15.15
N THR A 116 -2.29 -2.39 -14.26
CA THR A 116 -1.19 -1.45 -14.04
C THR A 116 -0.97 -1.22 -12.56
N TYR A 117 0.26 -0.88 -12.18
CA TYR A 117 0.63 -0.56 -10.82
C TYR A 117 1.47 0.72 -10.79
N ASN A 118 1.12 1.62 -9.87
CA ASN A 118 1.94 2.76 -9.48
C ASN A 118 2.29 3.72 -10.64
N THR A 119 1.33 3.98 -11.52
CA THR A 119 1.51 4.82 -12.71
C THR A 119 1.09 6.27 -12.44
N LEU A 120 1.67 7.23 -13.17
CA LEU A 120 1.29 8.66 -13.11
C LEU A 120 0.91 9.21 -14.49
N PRO A 121 -0.06 8.59 -15.21
CA PRO A 121 -0.39 9.01 -16.57
C PRO A 121 -0.91 10.46 -16.63
N HIS A 122 -1.43 11.00 -15.53
CA HIS A 122 -1.90 12.38 -15.43
C HIS A 122 -0.77 13.40 -15.21
N LEU A 123 0.46 12.96 -14.92
CA LEU A 123 1.65 13.81 -14.72
C LEU A 123 2.75 13.56 -15.78
N ASP A 124 2.48 12.76 -16.81
CA ASP A 124 3.49 12.34 -17.81
C ASP A 124 3.85 13.44 -18.84
N SER A 125 3.24 14.62 -18.75
CA SER A 125 3.61 15.76 -19.60
C SER A 125 4.73 16.60 -18.98
N ALA A 126 5.53 17.26 -19.82
CA ALA A 126 6.63 18.12 -19.38
C ALA A 126 6.17 19.22 -18.40
N ASP A 127 4.94 19.71 -18.58
CA ASP A 127 4.32 20.76 -17.75
C ASP A 127 4.15 20.35 -16.27
N PHE A 128 4.09 19.05 -15.98
CA PHE A 128 3.88 18.52 -14.63
C PHE A 128 5.12 17.87 -14.02
N SER A 129 6.27 17.92 -14.70
CA SER A 129 7.53 17.31 -14.22
C SER A 129 7.95 17.75 -12.81
N GLY A 130 7.65 18.99 -12.42
CA GLY A 130 7.94 19.52 -11.08
C GLY A 130 6.95 19.11 -9.98
N TRP A 131 5.86 18.40 -10.31
CA TRP A 131 4.82 18.00 -9.35
C TRP A 131 5.05 16.60 -8.79
N GLU A 132 5.96 15.83 -9.38
CA GLU A 132 6.39 14.56 -8.85
C GLU A 132 7.24 14.75 -7.59
N THR A 133 6.69 14.39 -6.43
CA THR A 133 7.35 14.58 -5.12
C THR A 133 8.03 13.33 -4.57
N TYR A 134 7.79 12.17 -5.20
CA TYR A 134 8.39 10.88 -4.87
C TYR A 134 8.52 10.05 -6.15
N ALA A 135 9.76 9.80 -6.58
CA ALA A 135 10.11 9.07 -7.80
C ALA A 135 11.05 7.91 -7.46
#